data_AF-M5C4C5-F1
#
_entry.id   AF-M5C4C5-F1
#
_cell.length_a   1.000
_cell.length_b   1.000
_cell.length_c   1.000
_cell.angle_alpha   90.00
_cell.angle_beta   90.00
_cell.angle_gamma   90.00
#
_symmetry.space_group_name_H-M   'P 1'
#
loop_
_entity.id
_entity.type
_entity.pdbx_description
1 polymer ?
#
loop_
_entity_poly.entity_id
_entity_poly.type
_entity_poly.pdbx_seq_one_letter_code
_entity_poly.pdbx_strand_id
1 'polypeptide(L)'
;MTRPSRLKSVSHSKSPETFRKPLPGDSPTSPTAHKLPKCRASFVDDPRPSNAEEWILFAQKKLWTTGKVADVVQALADIEPDLLEFLMSDEELRGAVRTSVCGSAFPATRVVWLNSLSYSLFQRFLTYINRLPPNLNLVDRAVDEACRQVMPHMTVLSVLGQIQFATSVEHEEEFTTKKSQKKRKASNAIRARQNTSAVDPQIFTVVDLKYPSSAEELQETETQVLQRLQVLLEVLLGAFENPDLGAYSELLFFGNPLQQIDKQSTKSVAIKQSVEESTATAVSIPAAFPHIRPLAAAKYFDECSALGAWSIIISGRAVNNLRQMRKGDSHVFGMVEKKITELSQGFFSESNQKRLVGLDTEVPIYEAKVSRDIRIVYQIDLDTDVDAKIDKQIIRIYGVYTHAQLDSRLWALISHYHIGLRGKEYRRR
;
A
#
# COMPACT_ATOMS: atom_id res chain seq x y z
N MET A 1 48.34 55.22 12.46
CA MET A 1 49.64 54.73 11.98
C MET A 1 50.02 53.51 12.81
N THR A 2 49.55 52.33 12.41
CA THR A 2 50.27 51.23 11.72
C THR A 2 50.96 50.26 12.69
N ARG A 3 50.38 49.05 12.83
CA ARG A 3 50.96 47.85 13.47
C ARG A 3 52.20 47.36 12.70
N PRO A 4 53.17 46.71 13.36
CA PRO A 4 54.11 45.83 12.69
C PRO A 4 53.66 44.36 12.75
N SER A 5 53.99 43.66 11.67
CA SER A 5 53.81 42.25 11.37
C SER A 5 54.84 41.36 12.08
N ARG A 6 54.50 40.08 12.30
CA ARG A 6 55.51 39.04 12.61
C ARG A 6 55.20 37.73 11.90
N LEU A 7 56.26 37.21 11.27
CA LEU A 7 56.33 36.06 10.38
C LEU A 7 56.30 34.70 11.09
N LYS A 8 55.95 33.68 10.30
CA LYS A 8 55.94 32.24 10.57
C LYS A 8 57.31 31.67 10.95
N SER A 9 57.31 30.60 11.76
CA SER A 9 58.37 29.59 11.79
C SER A 9 57.78 28.19 11.96
N VAL A 10 58.19 27.30 11.07
CA VAL A 10 57.94 25.85 11.01
C VAL A 10 59.06 25.14 11.75
N SER A 11 58.76 24.06 12.49
CA SER A 11 59.75 22.99 12.76
C SER A 11 59.10 21.69 13.26
N HIS A 12 59.54 20.60 12.64
CA HIS A 12 59.16 19.19 12.81
C HIS A 12 59.76 18.50 14.06
N SER A 13 59.11 17.44 14.55
CA SER A 13 59.75 16.22 15.12
C SER A 13 58.69 15.13 15.34
N LYS A 14 58.60 14.09 14.49
CA LYS A 14 59.20 12.74 14.61
C LYS A 14 58.77 11.96 15.86
N SER A 15 57.95 10.93 15.62
CA SER A 15 57.54 9.86 16.54
C SER A 15 58.68 8.89 16.86
N PRO A 16 58.62 8.19 18.02
CA PRO A 16 59.29 6.92 18.21
C PRO A 16 58.29 5.75 18.28
N GLU A 17 58.61 4.68 17.55
CA GLU A 17 58.01 3.35 17.68
C GLU A 17 58.61 2.63 18.89
N THR A 18 57.77 1.93 19.66
CA THR A 18 58.19 0.76 20.43
C THR A 18 57.12 -0.32 20.41
N PHE A 19 57.53 -1.45 19.83
CA PHE A 19 57.00 -2.82 19.83
C PHE A 19 56.04 -3.23 20.96
N ARG A 20 54.92 -3.87 20.58
CA ARG A 20 54.33 -5.03 21.29
C ARG A 20 53.83 -6.10 20.30
N LYS A 21 54.04 -7.35 20.69
CA LYS A 21 53.83 -8.62 19.95
C LYS A 21 52.37 -8.88 19.53
N PRO A 22 52.14 -9.76 18.52
CA PRO A 22 50.81 -10.10 18.01
C PRO A 22 50.15 -11.25 18.78
N LEU A 23 48.84 -11.12 19.00
CA LEU A 23 47.91 -12.19 19.42
C LEU A 23 46.77 -12.28 18.37
N PRO A 24 46.07 -13.41 18.28
CA PRO A 24 45.60 -14.00 17.04
C PRO A 24 44.36 -13.31 16.47
N GLY A 25 44.22 -13.43 15.15
CA GLY A 25 43.17 -12.80 14.38
C GLY A 25 41.79 -13.37 14.70
N ASP A 26 40.90 -12.49 15.12
CA ASP A 26 39.46 -12.66 14.98
C ASP A 26 38.98 -11.62 13.96
N SER A 27 38.63 -12.13 12.78
CA SER A 27 37.83 -11.39 11.81
C SER A 27 36.43 -11.17 12.41
N PRO A 28 35.80 -10.00 12.22
CA PRO A 28 34.43 -9.79 12.67
C PRO A 28 33.52 -10.74 11.88
N THR A 29 33.03 -11.74 12.59
CA THR A 29 31.99 -12.67 12.16
C THR A 29 30.77 -11.87 11.73
N SER A 30 30.30 -12.21 10.53
CA SER A 30 29.05 -11.80 9.93
C SER A 30 27.89 -11.82 10.95
N PRO A 31 26.94 -10.87 10.89
CA PRO A 31 25.79 -10.89 11.77
C PRO A 31 24.92 -12.12 11.44
N THR A 32 24.86 -13.00 12.44
CA THR A 32 23.71 -13.83 12.81
C THR A 32 23.00 -14.52 11.65
N ALA A 33 23.48 -15.73 11.33
CA ALA A 33 22.68 -16.72 10.63
C ALA A 33 21.34 -16.89 11.37
N HIS A 34 20.26 -16.40 10.76
CA HIS A 34 18.91 -16.74 11.15
C HIS A 34 18.80 -18.27 11.16
N LYS A 35 18.56 -18.86 12.34
CA LYS A 35 18.02 -20.22 12.40
C LYS A 35 16.67 -20.18 11.69
N LEU A 36 16.64 -20.71 10.46
CA LEU A 36 15.42 -20.97 9.71
C LEU A 36 14.46 -21.75 10.63
N PRO A 37 13.18 -21.36 10.73
CA PRO A 37 12.20 -22.17 11.44
C PRO A 37 12.15 -23.56 10.81
N LYS A 38 12.18 -24.60 11.66
CA LYS A 38 12.15 -26.03 11.32
C LYS A 38 11.01 -26.43 10.37
N CYS A 39 9.99 -25.59 10.21
CA CYS A 39 8.83 -25.84 9.35
C CYS A 39 9.13 -25.76 7.85
N ARG A 40 10.21 -25.06 7.42
CA ARG A 40 10.54 -24.99 5.99
C ARG A 40 11.02 -26.33 5.43
N ALA A 41 11.63 -27.18 6.27
CA ALA A 41 12.14 -28.48 5.84
C ALA A 41 11.01 -29.47 5.50
N SER A 42 9.84 -29.38 6.14
CA SER A 42 8.75 -30.36 5.96
C SER A 42 7.87 -30.14 4.74
N PHE A 43 7.99 -29.01 4.03
CA PHE A 43 7.22 -28.72 2.80
C PHE A 43 8.02 -28.94 1.51
N VAL A 44 9.34 -29.02 1.61
CA VAL A 44 10.25 -29.11 0.45
C VAL A 44 10.46 -30.55 -0.02
N ASP A 45 10.27 -31.54 0.86
CA ASP A 45 10.51 -32.96 0.57
C ASP A 45 9.30 -33.70 -0.03
N ASP A 46 8.11 -33.09 -0.01
CA ASP A 46 6.90 -33.71 -0.57
C ASP A 46 6.76 -33.43 -2.08
N PRO A 47 6.23 -34.39 -2.86
CA PRO A 47 5.94 -34.17 -4.27
C PRO A 47 4.93 -33.04 -4.45
N ARG A 48 5.21 -32.14 -5.40
CA ARG A 48 4.37 -30.99 -5.71
C ARG A 48 2.98 -31.46 -6.21
N PRO A 49 1.88 -30.97 -5.61
CA PRO A 49 0.54 -31.20 -6.13
C PRO A 49 0.34 -30.61 -7.53
N SER A 50 -0.35 -31.33 -8.41
CA SER A 50 -0.51 -31.00 -9.83
C SER A 50 -1.87 -30.40 -10.18
N ASN A 51 -2.89 -30.55 -9.33
CA ASN A 51 -4.25 -30.06 -9.55
C ASN A 51 -4.90 -29.52 -8.27
N ALA A 52 -6.09 -28.93 -8.39
CA ALA A 52 -6.84 -28.30 -7.30
C ALA A 52 -7.09 -29.25 -6.12
N GLU A 53 -7.60 -30.44 -6.40
CA GLU A 53 -7.93 -31.45 -5.38
C GLU A 53 -6.69 -31.91 -4.62
N GLU A 54 -5.57 -32.15 -5.31
CA GLU A 54 -4.31 -32.53 -4.68
C GLU A 54 -3.76 -31.42 -3.79
N TRP A 55 -3.90 -30.15 -4.18
CA TRP A 55 -3.49 -29.00 -3.36
C TRP A 55 -4.32 -28.86 -2.08
N ILE A 56 -5.64 -29.06 -2.18
CA ILE A 56 -6.54 -29.05 -1.03
C ILE A 56 -6.17 -30.19 -0.08
N LEU A 57 -6.07 -31.43 -0.59
CA LEU A 57 -5.70 -32.60 0.21
C LEU A 57 -4.32 -32.44 0.85
N PHE A 58 -3.35 -31.85 0.13
CA PHE A 58 -2.03 -31.56 0.65
C PHE A 58 -2.09 -30.57 1.82
N ALA A 59 -2.77 -29.44 1.63
CA ALA A 59 -2.92 -28.41 2.66
C ALA A 59 -3.65 -28.97 3.90
N GLN A 60 -4.70 -29.76 3.67
CA GLN A 60 -5.45 -30.42 4.74
C GLN A 60 -4.54 -31.38 5.51
N LYS A 61 -3.89 -32.34 4.82
CA LYS A 61 -2.93 -33.25 5.47
C LYS A 61 -1.86 -32.51 6.29
N LYS A 62 -1.35 -31.37 5.80
CA LYS A 62 -0.35 -30.56 6.51
C LYS A 62 -0.89 -29.90 7.77
N LEU A 63 -2.11 -29.40 7.74
CA LEU A 63 -2.77 -28.83 8.91
C LEU A 63 -2.95 -29.88 10.04
N TRP A 64 -3.29 -31.13 9.71
CA TRP A 64 -3.55 -32.18 10.71
C TRP A 64 -2.25 -32.78 11.27
N THR A 65 -1.16 -32.74 10.50
CA THR A 65 0.12 -33.35 10.88
C THR A 65 1.06 -32.39 11.62
N THR A 66 1.05 -31.11 11.30
CA THR A 66 2.02 -30.13 11.82
C THR A 66 1.63 -29.55 13.18
N GLY A 67 0.36 -29.71 13.60
CA GLY A 67 -0.16 -29.33 14.92
C GLY A 67 -0.31 -27.80 15.17
N LYS A 68 0.39 -26.96 14.40
CA LYS A 68 0.28 -25.49 14.44
C LYS A 68 -0.23 -24.96 13.10
N VAL A 69 -1.51 -24.56 13.08
CA VAL A 69 -2.18 -23.98 11.91
C VAL A 69 -1.41 -22.77 11.38
N ALA A 70 -0.95 -21.88 12.25
CA ALA A 70 -0.25 -20.66 11.84
C ALA A 70 1.04 -20.92 11.04
N ASP A 71 1.82 -21.93 11.42
CA ASP A 71 3.06 -22.29 10.72
C ASP A 71 2.77 -22.86 9.33
N VAL A 72 1.70 -23.65 9.22
CA VAL A 72 1.24 -24.22 7.93
C VAL A 72 0.71 -23.12 7.02
N VAL A 73 -0.12 -22.21 7.52
CA VAL A 73 -0.67 -21.10 6.74
C VAL A 73 0.44 -20.19 6.23
N GLN A 74 1.42 -19.86 7.09
CA GLN A 74 2.57 -19.06 6.66
C GLN A 74 3.40 -19.81 5.61
N ALA A 75 3.64 -21.12 5.80
CA ALA A 75 4.35 -21.92 4.80
C ALA A 75 3.61 -21.96 3.46
N LEU A 76 2.29 -22.19 3.45
CA LEU A 76 1.46 -22.18 2.23
C LEU A 76 1.46 -20.81 1.55
N ALA A 77 1.41 -19.73 2.32
CA ALA A 77 1.53 -18.37 1.80
C ALA A 77 2.88 -18.14 1.09
N ASP A 78 3.95 -18.75 1.59
CA ASP A 78 5.31 -18.55 1.07
C ASP A 78 5.64 -19.44 -0.15
N ILE A 79 4.79 -20.42 -0.50
CA ILE A 79 5.02 -21.32 -1.65
C ILE A 79 4.82 -20.58 -2.96
N GLU A 80 3.61 -20.11 -3.23
CA GLU A 80 3.22 -19.48 -4.51
C GLU A 80 2.25 -18.32 -4.27
N PRO A 81 2.26 -17.29 -5.15
CA PRO A 81 1.23 -16.26 -5.14
C PRO A 81 -0.13 -16.91 -5.40
N ASP A 82 -1.18 -16.37 -4.79
CA ASP A 82 -2.60 -16.75 -5.00
C ASP A 82 -3.02 -18.15 -4.54
N LEU A 83 -2.05 -19.03 -4.23
CA LEU A 83 -2.31 -20.36 -3.69
C LEU A 83 -3.12 -20.30 -2.40
N LEU A 84 -2.72 -19.45 -1.45
CA LEU A 84 -3.43 -19.36 -0.18
C LEU A 84 -4.88 -18.91 -0.37
N GLU A 85 -5.10 -17.94 -1.25
CA GLU A 85 -6.40 -17.38 -1.58
C GLU A 85 -7.32 -18.40 -2.25
N PHE A 86 -6.77 -19.20 -3.17
CA PHE A 86 -7.46 -20.38 -3.69
C PHE A 86 -7.83 -21.35 -2.56
N LEU A 87 -6.88 -21.69 -1.68
CA LEU A 87 -7.11 -22.62 -0.56
C LEU A 87 -8.13 -22.09 0.47
N MET A 88 -8.34 -20.78 0.59
CA MET A 88 -9.38 -20.21 1.45
C MET A 88 -10.81 -20.45 0.93
N SER A 89 -10.96 -20.92 -0.31
CA SER A 89 -12.25 -21.34 -0.85
C SER A 89 -12.76 -22.63 -0.21
N ASP A 90 -11.83 -23.51 0.22
CA ASP A 90 -12.17 -24.74 0.94
C ASP A 90 -12.66 -24.42 2.35
N GLU A 91 -13.81 -24.99 2.71
CA GLU A 91 -14.49 -24.70 3.97
C GLU A 91 -13.69 -25.15 5.19
N GLU A 92 -13.07 -26.33 5.12
CA GLU A 92 -12.34 -26.92 6.24
C GLU A 92 -11.02 -26.18 6.50
N LEU A 93 -10.26 -25.90 5.44
CA LEU A 93 -9.06 -25.06 5.52
C LEU A 93 -9.41 -23.67 6.05
N ARG A 94 -10.39 -22.98 5.45
CA ARG A 94 -10.81 -21.65 5.88
C ARG A 94 -11.28 -21.64 7.33
N GLY A 95 -12.04 -22.66 7.74
CA GLY A 95 -12.51 -22.82 9.11
C GLY A 95 -11.35 -22.95 10.11
N ALA A 96 -10.39 -23.83 9.83
CA ALA A 96 -9.21 -24.01 10.65
C ALA A 96 -8.36 -22.73 10.74
N VAL A 97 -8.15 -22.05 9.61
CA VAL A 97 -7.46 -20.75 9.58
C VAL A 97 -8.21 -19.73 10.42
N ARG A 98 -9.52 -19.55 10.20
CA ARG A 98 -10.37 -18.61 10.95
C ARG A 98 -10.29 -18.86 12.45
N THR A 99 -10.47 -20.09 12.91
CA THR A 99 -10.40 -20.42 14.35
C THR A 99 -9.01 -20.16 14.94
N SER A 100 -7.94 -20.34 14.16
CA SER A 100 -6.59 -20.05 14.63
C SER A 100 -6.30 -18.54 14.64
N VAL A 101 -6.41 -17.88 13.50
CA VAL A 101 -5.93 -16.51 13.30
C VAL A 101 -6.86 -15.45 13.85
N CYS A 102 -8.16 -15.74 13.99
CA CYS A 102 -9.13 -14.92 14.70
C CYS A 102 -9.43 -15.47 16.11
N GLY A 103 -8.63 -16.42 16.60
CA GLY A 103 -8.79 -16.98 17.94
C GLY A 103 -7.47 -16.96 18.71
N SER A 104 -6.95 -18.14 19.02
CA SER A 104 -5.80 -18.30 19.91
C SER A 104 -4.49 -17.70 19.39
N ALA A 105 -4.35 -17.54 18.07
CA ALA A 105 -3.17 -16.94 17.44
C ALA A 105 -3.34 -15.45 17.14
N PHE A 106 -4.51 -14.85 17.41
CA PHE A 106 -4.71 -13.42 17.19
C PHE A 106 -3.83 -12.61 18.18
N PRO A 107 -3.10 -11.58 17.71
CA PRO A 107 -2.21 -10.80 18.56
C PRO A 107 -2.95 -10.07 19.68
N ALA A 108 -2.55 -10.32 20.92
CA ALA A 108 -3.13 -9.67 22.11
C ALA A 108 -2.57 -8.27 22.39
N THR A 109 -1.44 -7.91 21.78
CA THR A 109 -0.80 -6.60 21.97
C THR A 109 -0.19 -6.08 20.68
N ARG A 110 -0.03 -4.76 20.59
CA ARG A 110 0.60 -4.06 19.46
C ARG A 110 2.06 -4.45 19.22
N VAL A 111 2.75 -4.94 20.25
CA VAL A 111 4.18 -5.31 20.17
C VAL A 111 4.38 -6.52 19.25
N VAL A 112 3.46 -7.48 19.32
CA VAL A 112 3.51 -8.70 18.50
C VAL A 112 2.77 -8.55 17.17
N TRP A 113 2.01 -7.46 16.98
CA TRP A 113 1.17 -7.22 15.80
C TRP A 113 1.92 -7.31 14.47
N LEU A 114 3.01 -6.55 14.30
CA LEU A 114 3.73 -6.46 13.02
C LEU A 114 4.35 -7.79 12.56
N ASN A 115 4.66 -8.68 13.52
CA ASN A 115 5.23 -10.00 13.25
C ASN A 115 4.17 -11.11 13.32
N SER A 116 2.88 -10.75 13.44
CA SER A 116 1.80 -11.71 13.55
C SER A 116 1.37 -12.21 12.17
N LEU A 117 0.85 -13.44 12.14
CA LEU A 117 0.23 -14.00 10.94
C LEU A 117 -0.99 -13.16 10.50
N SER A 118 -1.77 -12.64 11.45
CA SER A 118 -2.94 -11.79 11.16
C SER A 118 -2.55 -10.54 10.35
N TYR A 119 -1.42 -9.89 10.68
CA TYR A 119 -0.90 -8.76 9.90
C TYR A 119 -0.53 -9.16 8.47
N SER A 120 0.18 -10.29 8.32
CA SER A 120 0.57 -10.84 7.01
C SER A 120 -0.66 -11.15 6.15
N LEU A 121 -1.67 -11.81 6.72
CA LEU A 121 -2.93 -12.13 6.05
C LEU A 121 -3.69 -10.87 5.65
N PHE A 122 -3.71 -9.82 6.48
CA PHE A 122 -4.31 -8.55 6.09
C PHE A 122 -3.66 -7.96 4.85
N GLN A 123 -2.33 -7.86 4.82
CA GLN A 123 -1.62 -7.33 3.66
C GLN A 123 -1.92 -8.15 2.40
N ARG A 124 -1.95 -9.48 2.56
CA ARG A 124 -2.17 -10.40 1.46
C ARG A 124 -3.60 -10.32 0.91
N PHE A 125 -4.61 -10.45 1.77
CA PHE A 125 -6.02 -10.37 1.35
C PHE A 125 -6.40 -8.99 0.82
N LEU A 126 -5.91 -7.90 1.41
CA LEU A 126 -6.13 -6.58 0.85
C LEU A 126 -5.51 -6.45 -0.55
N THR A 127 -4.29 -6.97 -0.74
CA THR A 127 -3.64 -6.96 -2.06
C THR A 127 -4.45 -7.78 -3.06
N TYR A 128 -4.92 -8.96 -2.65
CA TYR A 128 -5.71 -9.87 -3.48
C TYR A 128 -7.08 -9.30 -3.85
N ILE A 129 -7.80 -8.69 -2.91
CA ILE A 129 -9.14 -8.14 -3.16
C ILE A 129 -9.04 -6.88 -4.02
N ASN A 130 -8.06 -6.01 -3.77
CA ASN A 130 -7.89 -4.77 -4.55
C ASN A 130 -7.48 -4.99 -6.01
N ARG A 131 -7.00 -6.18 -6.37
CA ARG A 131 -6.68 -6.56 -7.77
C ARG A 131 -7.85 -7.27 -8.48
N LEU A 132 -8.94 -7.58 -7.80
CA LEU A 132 -10.08 -8.25 -8.41
C LEU A 132 -10.76 -7.34 -9.45
N PRO A 133 -11.27 -7.91 -10.56
CA PRO A 133 -12.00 -7.14 -11.55
C PRO A 133 -13.32 -6.61 -10.96
N PRO A 134 -13.54 -5.28 -10.92
CA PRO A 134 -14.73 -4.70 -10.28
C PRO A 134 -16.03 -5.03 -11.02
N ASN A 135 -15.96 -5.44 -12.28
CA ASN A 135 -17.11 -5.83 -13.09
C ASN A 135 -17.69 -7.21 -12.71
N LEU A 136 -16.91 -8.04 -12.01
CA LEU A 136 -17.34 -9.39 -11.66
C LEU A 136 -18.11 -9.45 -10.34
N ASN A 137 -18.16 -8.35 -9.57
CA ASN A 137 -18.85 -8.27 -8.27
C ASN A 137 -18.55 -9.48 -7.35
N LEU A 138 -17.31 -9.99 -7.38
CA LEU A 138 -16.88 -11.19 -6.64
C LEU A 138 -16.90 -11.00 -5.12
N VAL A 139 -17.01 -9.75 -4.69
CA VAL A 139 -16.90 -9.31 -3.30
C VAL A 139 -18.07 -8.38 -3.03
N ASP A 140 -18.67 -8.53 -1.85
CA ASP A 140 -19.82 -7.72 -1.46
C ASP A 140 -19.40 -6.36 -0.87
N ARG A 141 -20.41 -5.52 -0.62
CA ARG A 141 -20.21 -4.20 -0.03
C ARG A 141 -19.61 -4.26 1.39
N ALA A 142 -19.86 -5.32 2.15
CA ALA A 142 -19.37 -5.45 3.52
C ALA A 142 -17.86 -5.68 3.53
N VAL A 143 -17.36 -6.51 2.62
CA VAL A 143 -15.92 -6.74 2.43
C VAL A 143 -15.23 -5.51 1.84
N ASP A 144 -15.85 -4.79 0.90
CA ASP A 144 -15.31 -3.51 0.41
C ASP A 144 -15.18 -2.46 1.52
N GLU A 145 -16.17 -2.39 2.41
CA GLU A 145 -16.12 -1.53 3.59
C GLU A 145 -15.03 -1.98 4.55
N ALA A 146 -14.92 -3.29 4.81
CA ALA A 146 -13.87 -3.84 5.65
C ALA A 146 -12.48 -3.49 5.11
N CYS A 147 -12.25 -3.65 3.80
CA CYS A 147 -10.99 -3.30 3.15
C CYS A 147 -10.61 -1.83 3.37
N ARG A 148 -11.58 -0.92 3.34
CA ARG A 148 -11.36 0.52 3.60
C ARG A 148 -11.04 0.82 5.06
N GLN A 149 -11.58 0.05 5.99
CA GLN A 149 -11.41 0.28 7.43
C GLN A 149 -10.10 -0.31 7.98
N VAL A 150 -9.53 -1.35 7.38
CA VAL A 150 -8.31 -2.00 7.89
C VAL A 150 -7.13 -1.02 8.03
N MET A 151 -6.83 -0.25 6.99
CA MET A 151 -5.65 0.62 6.98
C MET A 151 -5.69 1.73 8.05
N PRO A 152 -6.80 2.46 8.26
CA PRO A 152 -6.96 3.38 9.39
C PRO A 152 -6.68 2.73 10.75
N HIS A 153 -7.24 1.55 11.02
CA HIS A 153 -7.05 0.85 12.30
C HIS A 153 -5.60 0.38 12.50
N MET A 154 -4.96 -0.13 11.45
CA MET A 154 -3.53 -0.48 11.49
C MET A 154 -2.64 0.75 11.75
N THR A 155 -3.02 1.91 11.19
CA THR A 155 -2.32 3.17 11.41
C THR A 155 -2.43 3.62 12.86
N VAL A 156 -3.64 3.56 13.43
CA VAL A 156 -3.90 3.88 14.85
C VAL A 156 -3.05 2.99 15.75
N LEU A 157 -3.02 1.68 15.50
CA LEU A 157 -2.24 0.73 16.29
C LEU A 157 -0.73 1.03 16.24
N SER A 158 -0.21 1.47 15.08
CA SER A 158 1.18 1.88 14.91
C SER A 158 1.52 3.15 15.71
N VAL A 159 0.65 4.16 15.70
CA VAL A 159 0.91 5.43 16.40
C VAL A 159 0.70 5.33 17.91
N LEU A 160 -0.14 4.40 18.40
CA LEU A 160 -0.28 4.11 19.83
C LEU A 160 1.07 3.76 20.49
N GLY A 161 1.99 3.13 19.75
CA GLY A 161 3.34 2.84 20.23
C GLY A 161 4.22 4.07 20.49
N GLN A 162 3.83 5.24 19.95
CA GLN A 162 4.59 6.49 20.08
C GLN A 162 4.10 7.37 21.24
N ILE A 163 2.94 7.03 21.82
CA ILE A 163 2.38 7.76 22.96
C ILE A 163 3.10 7.32 24.24
N GLN A 164 3.71 8.28 24.92
CA GLN A 164 4.41 8.08 26.19
C GLN A 164 3.71 8.87 27.28
N PHE A 165 3.44 8.22 28.41
CA PHE A 165 2.97 8.86 29.63
C PHE A 165 4.09 8.82 30.66
N ALA A 166 4.36 9.93 31.34
CA ALA A 166 5.34 9.96 32.41
C ALA A 166 4.89 9.05 33.56
N THR A 167 5.59 7.93 33.77
CA THR A 167 5.39 7.06 34.94
C THR A 167 5.84 7.84 36.18
N SER A 168 4.93 8.12 37.10
CA SER A 168 5.29 8.64 38.42
C SER A 168 5.95 7.52 39.20
N VAL A 169 7.28 7.38 39.08
CA VAL A 169 8.06 6.74 40.14
C VAL A 169 8.05 7.72 41.30
N GLU A 170 7.07 7.57 42.18
CA GLU A 170 7.16 8.12 43.52
C GLU A 170 8.26 7.35 44.24
N HIS A 171 9.49 7.84 44.13
CA HIS A 171 10.41 7.65 45.24
C HIS A 171 9.83 8.47 46.39
N GLU A 172 9.14 7.79 47.30
CA GLU A 172 8.95 8.23 48.68
C GLU A 172 10.34 8.38 49.32
N GLU A 173 11.06 9.44 48.96
CA GLU A 173 12.04 10.01 49.89
C GLU A 173 11.29 10.97 50.78
N GLU A 174 10.84 10.40 51.89
CA GLU A 174 10.42 11.05 53.12
C GLU A 174 11.52 11.98 53.62
N PHE A 175 11.70 13.16 53.01
CA PHE A 175 12.44 14.26 53.64
C PHE A 175 11.78 15.61 53.37
N THR A 176 11.27 16.17 54.46
CA THR A 176 10.62 17.46 54.63
C THR A 176 11.57 18.62 54.32
N THR A 177 11.76 18.96 53.05
CA THR A 177 12.33 20.28 52.68
C THR A 177 11.42 20.99 51.69
N LYS A 178 10.96 22.18 52.09
CA LYS A 178 10.08 23.06 51.30
C LYS A 178 10.75 23.40 49.96
N LYS A 179 10.52 22.58 48.93
CA LYS A 179 11.00 22.84 47.57
C LYS A 179 10.39 24.17 47.10
N SER A 180 11.26 25.16 46.82
CA SER A 180 10.90 26.49 46.29
C SER A 180 9.89 26.40 45.14
N GLN A 181 8.89 27.28 45.13
CA GLN A 181 7.85 27.38 44.08
C GLN A 181 8.42 27.36 42.66
N LYS A 182 9.66 27.86 42.47
CA LYS A 182 10.35 27.88 41.17
C LYS A 182 10.71 26.46 40.67
N LYS A 183 11.10 25.54 41.56
CA LYS A 183 11.37 24.13 41.23
C LYS A 183 10.08 23.35 40.93
N ARG A 184 8.96 23.65 41.61
CA ARG A 184 7.64 23.06 41.31
C ARG A 184 7.13 23.48 39.93
N LYS A 185 7.24 24.77 39.58
CA LYS A 185 6.87 25.25 38.23
C LYS A 185 7.75 24.66 37.13
N ALA A 186 9.05 24.52 37.37
CA ALA A 186 9.95 23.88 36.42
C ALA A 186 9.65 22.38 36.24
N SER A 187 9.41 21.64 37.32
CA SER A 187 9.00 20.23 37.26
C SER A 187 7.67 20.04 36.52
N ASN A 188 6.67 20.88 36.80
CA ASN A 188 5.39 20.85 36.09
C ASN A 188 5.54 21.24 34.61
N ALA A 189 6.40 22.20 34.28
CA ALA A 189 6.69 22.56 32.89
C ALA A 189 7.46 21.45 32.15
N ILE A 190 8.33 20.70 32.83
CA ILE A 190 9.02 19.54 32.28
C ILE A 190 8.03 18.39 32.04
N ARG A 191 7.14 18.09 33.01
CA ARG A 191 6.04 17.12 32.81
C ARG A 191 5.10 17.53 31.67
N ALA A 192 4.76 18.81 31.57
CA ALA A 192 3.90 19.31 30.49
C ALA A 192 4.58 19.18 29.12
N ARG A 193 5.91 19.32 29.03
CA ARG A 193 6.70 19.10 27.80
C ARG A 193 6.95 17.63 27.49
N GLN A 194 6.93 16.74 28.49
CA GLN A 194 7.07 15.29 28.31
C GLN A 194 5.74 14.63 27.89
N ASN A 195 4.60 15.22 28.22
CA ASN A 195 3.27 14.71 27.88
C ASN A 195 2.73 15.22 26.52
N THR A 196 3.45 16.09 25.81
CA THR A 196 3.08 16.45 24.44
C THR A 196 3.55 15.36 23.49
N SER A 197 2.77 14.30 23.39
CA SER A 197 2.87 13.32 22.31
C SER A 197 2.83 14.03 20.95
N ALA A 198 3.76 13.72 20.06
CA ALA A 198 3.84 14.28 18.71
C ALA A 198 2.78 13.70 17.75
N VAL A 199 1.89 12.84 18.25
CA VAL A 199 0.88 12.14 17.45
C VAL A 199 -0.33 13.05 17.22
N ASP A 200 -0.74 13.17 15.96
CA ASP A 200 -1.93 13.92 15.57
C ASP A 200 -3.22 13.22 16.08
N PRO A 201 -4.04 13.89 16.93
CA PRO A 201 -5.30 13.33 17.43
C PRO A 201 -6.32 13.00 16.33
N GLN A 202 -6.23 13.63 15.15
CA GLN A 202 -7.16 13.38 14.04
C GLN A 202 -7.13 11.93 13.55
N ILE A 203 -6.00 11.23 13.72
CA ILE A 203 -5.85 9.82 13.32
C ILE A 203 -6.86 8.91 14.04
N PHE A 204 -7.21 9.25 15.29
CA PHE A 204 -8.18 8.50 16.11
C PHE A 204 -9.61 8.83 15.70
N THR A 205 -9.88 10.08 15.34
CA THR A 205 -11.23 10.51 14.91
C THR A 205 -11.67 9.85 13.61
N VAL A 206 -10.73 9.53 12.70
CA VAL A 206 -11.03 8.81 11.44
C VAL A 206 -11.62 7.42 11.67
N VAL A 207 -11.31 6.80 12.82
CA VAL A 207 -11.83 5.47 13.22
C VAL A 207 -12.84 5.55 14.36
N ASP A 208 -13.42 6.73 14.61
CA ASP A 208 -14.36 6.99 15.70
C ASP A 208 -13.83 6.63 17.10
N LEU A 209 -12.51 6.73 17.31
CA LEU A 209 -11.86 6.52 18.60
C LEU A 209 -11.46 7.84 19.25
N LYS A 210 -11.43 7.83 20.59
CA LYS A 210 -10.93 8.95 21.39
C LYS A 210 -9.42 8.86 21.53
N TYR A 211 -8.77 10.02 21.53
CA TYR A 211 -7.35 10.10 21.82
C TYR A 211 -7.09 9.73 23.30
N PRO A 212 -6.20 8.77 23.61
CA PRO A 212 -5.97 8.34 24.97
C PRO A 212 -5.16 9.37 25.77
N SER A 213 -5.66 9.74 26.94
CA SER A 213 -5.07 10.72 27.85
C SER A 213 -4.37 10.10 29.06
N SER A 214 -4.54 8.79 29.28
CA SER A 214 -3.88 8.02 30.33
C SER A 214 -3.33 6.69 29.80
N ALA A 215 -2.47 6.04 30.59
CA ALA A 215 -1.93 4.73 30.24
C ALA A 215 -3.04 3.65 30.19
N GLU A 216 -4.04 3.76 31.05
CA GLU A 216 -5.21 2.87 31.08
C GLU A 216 -6.06 3.06 29.81
N GLU A 217 -6.40 4.30 29.46
CA GLU A 217 -7.14 4.62 28.23
C GLU A 217 -6.39 4.18 26.96
N LEU A 218 -5.05 4.22 26.97
CA LEU A 218 -4.23 3.74 25.87
C LEU A 218 -4.30 2.21 25.73
N GLN A 219 -4.28 1.46 26.84
CA GLN A 219 -4.47 0.01 26.81
C GLN A 219 -5.89 -0.38 26.37
N GLU A 220 -6.89 0.37 26.81
CA GLU A 220 -8.28 0.18 26.38
C GLU A 220 -8.42 0.44 24.87
N THR A 221 -7.87 1.55 24.38
CA THR A 221 -7.88 1.89 22.95
C THR A 221 -7.16 0.84 22.13
N GLU A 222 -6.00 0.35 22.59
CA GLU A 222 -5.26 -0.75 21.95
C GLU A 222 -6.12 -2.01 21.83
N THR A 223 -6.80 -2.39 22.91
CA THR A 223 -7.68 -3.56 22.94
C THR A 223 -8.85 -3.40 21.97
N GLN A 224 -9.49 -2.22 21.96
CA GLN A 224 -10.59 -1.91 21.03
C GLN A 224 -10.15 -1.97 19.57
N VAL A 225 -8.98 -1.42 19.23
CA VAL A 225 -8.43 -1.46 17.87
C VAL A 225 -8.12 -2.89 17.45
N LEU A 226 -7.49 -3.68 18.31
CA LEU A 226 -7.19 -5.09 18.04
C LEU A 226 -8.47 -5.92 17.85
N GLN A 227 -9.49 -5.72 18.67
CA GLN A 227 -10.80 -6.36 18.49
C GLN A 227 -11.46 -5.96 17.16
N ARG A 228 -11.38 -4.69 16.76
CA ARG A 228 -11.88 -4.25 15.45
C ARG A 228 -11.13 -4.89 14.29
N LEU A 229 -9.80 -4.97 14.38
CA LEU A 229 -9.00 -5.70 13.40
C LEU A 229 -9.35 -7.18 13.37
N GLN A 230 -9.63 -7.82 14.49
CA GLN A 230 -10.06 -9.22 14.51
C GLN A 230 -11.37 -9.42 13.72
N VAL A 231 -12.38 -8.60 13.98
CA VAL A 231 -13.67 -8.66 13.27
C VAL A 231 -13.50 -8.37 11.78
N LEU A 232 -12.66 -7.40 11.41
CA LEU A 232 -12.38 -7.11 10.01
C LEU A 232 -11.71 -8.30 9.31
N LEU A 233 -10.80 -9.01 9.97
CA LEU A 233 -10.17 -10.22 9.42
C LEU A 233 -11.19 -11.34 9.19
N GLU A 234 -12.15 -11.50 10.11
CA GLU A 234 -13.25 -12.47 9.94
C GLU A 234 -14.10 -12.15 8.70
N VAL A 235 -14.41 -10.87 8.47
CA VAL A 235 -15.13 -10.43 7.27
C VAL A 235 -14.33 -10.72 6.00
N LEU A 236 -13.02 -10.43 5.99
CA LEU A 236 -12.18 -10.73 4.83
C LEU A 236 -12.08 -12.24 4.55
N LEU A 237 -11.95 -13.06 5.60
CA LEU A 237 -11.98 -14.51 5.45
C LEU A 237 -13.36 -14.99 4.95
N GLY A 238 -14.44 -14.35 5.39
CA GLY A 238 -15.80 -14.60 4.90
C GLY A 238 -15.99 -14.31 3.42
N ALA A 239 -15.18 -13.43 2.81
CA ALA A 239 -15.26 -13.18 1.37
C ALA A 239 -15.04 -14.45 0.54
N PHE A 240 -14.17 -15.35 1.00
CA PHE A 240 -13.85 -16.61 0.34
C PHE A 240 -14.95 -17.69 0.51
N GLU A 241 -16.02 -17.40 1.25
CA GLU A 241 -17.24 -18.23 1.24
C GLU A 241 -18.00 -18.09 -0.08
N ASN A 242 -17.76 -17.02 -0.84
CA ASN A 242 -18.37 -16.84 -2.15
C ASN A 242 -17.79 -17.85 -3.17
N PRO A 243 -18.62 -18.77 -3.72
CA PRO A 243 -18.15 -19.76 -4.70
C PRO A 243 -17.60 -19.12 -5.98
N ASP A 244 -18.11 -17.95 -6.38
CA ASP A 244 -17.62 -17.24 -7.57
C ASP A 244 -16.20 -16.71 -7.34
N LEU A 245 -15.91 -16.23 -6.13
CA LEU A 245 -14.57 -15.82 -5.75
C LEU A 245 -13.63 -17.03 -5.70
N GLY A 246 -14.11 -18.17 -5.22
CA GLY A 246 -13.33 -19.41 -5.18
C GLY A 246 -12.98 -19.93 -6.56
N ALA A 247 -13.96 -20.01 -7.46
CA ALA A 247 -13.75 -20.40 -8.86
C ALA A 247 -12.78 -19.44 -9.58
N TYR A 248 -12.89 -18.13 -9.31
CA TYR A 248 -11.96 -17.14 -9.84
C TYR A 248 -10.54 -17.31 -9.27
N SER A 249 -10.41 -17.62 -7.98
CA SER A 249 -9.13 -17.88 -7.32
C SER A 249 -8.45 -19.13 -7.89
N GLU A 250 -9.22 -20.19 -8.14
CA GLU A 250 -8.77 -21.41 -8.81
C GLU A 250 -8.30 -21.11 -10.24
N LEU A 251 -9.06 -20.31 -11.00
CA LEU A 251 -8.69 -19.87 -12.34
C LEU A 251 -7.40 -19.04 -12.35
N LEU A 252 -7.17 -18.19 -11.35
CA LEU A 252 -5.94 -17.40 -11.26
C LEU A 252 -4.73 -18.25 -10.91
N PHE A 253 -4.91 -19.29 -10.11
CA PHE A 253 -3.81 -20.16 -9.69
C PHE A 253 -3.46 -21.23 -10.74
N PHE A 254 -4.45 -21.89 -11.33
CA PHE A 254 -4.24 -22.96 -12.33
C PHE A 254 -4.33 -22.47 -13.78
N GLY A 255 -5.04 -21.37 -14.03
CA GLY A 255 -5.32 -20.86 -15.36
C GLY A 255 -4.48 -19.66 -15.75
N ASN A 256 -4.23 -19.54 -17.06
CA ASN A 256 -4.01 -18.24 -17.68
C ASN A 256 -5.42 -17.61 -17.90
N PRO A 257 -5.84 -16.61 -17.10
CA PRO A 257 -7.26 -16.29 -16.87
C PRO A 257 -8.08 -15.75 -18.05
N LEU A 258 -7.59 -15.77 -19.29
CA LEU A 258 -8.16 -15.01 -20.43
C LEU A 258 -8.69 -15.84 -21.59
N GLN A 259 -9.02 -17.12 -21.39
CA GLN A 259 -9.53 -17.95 -22.50
C GLN A 259 -10.88 -18.63 -22.31
N GLN A 260 -11.59 -18.44 -21.18
CA GLN A 260 -12.80 -19.24 -20.92
C GLN A 260 -14.11 -18.50 -20.61
N ILE A 261 -14.13 -17.17 -20.54
CA ILE A 261 -15.40 -16.45 -20.26
C ILE A 261 -16.30 -16.36 -21.51
N ASP A 262 -15.78 -16.61 -22.72
CA ASP A 262 -16.54 -16.45 -23.97
C ASP A 262 -17.32 -17.70 -24.41
N LYS A 263 -17.49 -18.71 -23.54
CA LYS A 263 -18.16 -19.98 -23.91
C LYS A 263 -19.41 -20.32 -23.12
N GLN A 264 -19.87 -19.44 -22.23
CA GLN A 264 -21.09 -19.68 -21.47
C GLN A 264 -22.18 -18.63 -21.75
N SER A 265 -22.38 -18.29 -23.03
CA SER A 265 -23.61 -17.63 -23.48
C SER A 265 -23.96 -17.94 -24.94
N THR A 266 -23.84 -19.19 -25.40
CA THR A 266 -24.46 -19.63 -26.67
C THR A 266 -24.75 -21.13 -26.69
N LYS A 267 -25.82 -21.56 -26.02
CA LYS A 267 -26.68 -22.73 -26.36
C LYS A 267 -28.04 -22.40 -25.73
N SER A 268 -29.20 -22.33 -26.38
CA SER A 268 -29.64 -22.63 -27.73
C SER A 268 -31.08 -22.14 -27.84
N VAL A 269 -31.43 -21.32 -28.84
CA VAL A 269 -32.76 -21.38 -29.47
C VAL A 269 -32.55 -21.13 -30.96
N ALA A 270 -32.80 -22.18 -31.74
CA ALA A 270 -32.83 -22.11 -33.18
C ALA A 270 -34.16 -21.50 -33.62
N ILE A 271 -34.15 -20.34 -34.30
CA ILE A 271 -35.20 -19.94 -35.24
C ILE A 271 -34.55 -19.21 -36.42
N LYS A 272 -35.07 -19.51 -37.62
CA LYS A 272 -34.54 -19.28 -38.96
C LYS A 272 -34.58 -17.81 -39.41
N GLN A 273 -33.75 -17.54 -40.43
CA GLN A 273 -33.51 -16.30 -41.17
C GLN A 273 -34.77 -15.55 -41.65
N SER A 274 -34.68 -14.21 -41.66
CA SER A 274 -34.97 -13.39 -42.85
C SER A 274 -34.29 -12.02 -42.75
N VAL A 275 -33.72 -11.60 -43.87
CA VAL A 275 -33.12 -10.28 -44.15
C VAL A 275 -34.21 -9.23 -44.24
N GLU A 276 -34.02 -8.06 -43.62
CA GLU A 276 -34.33 -6.76 -44.25
C GLU A 276 -33.76 -5.58 -43.45
N GLU A 277 -33.32 -4.60 -44.23
CA GLU A 277 -32.62 -3.37 -43.90
C GLU A 277 -33.65 -2.27 -43.61
N SER A 278 -33.55 -1.57 -42.47
CA SER A 278 -33.92 -0.15 -42.37
C SER A 278 -33.60 0.45 -40.99
N THR A 279 -33.07 1.66 -41.10
CA THR A 279 -32.75 2.67 -40.10
C THR A 279 -33.94 3.10 -39.22
N ALA A 280 -33.71 3.25 -37.91
CA ALA A 280 -34.02 4.47 -37.14
C ALA A 280 -33.77 4.26 -35.62
N THR A 281 -32.85 5.07 -35.10
CA THR A 281 -32.79 5.72 -33.77
C THR A 281 -33.63 5.14 -32.61
N ALA A 282 -32.94 4.63 -31.60
CA ALA A 282 -33.41 4.61 -30.22
C ALA A 282 -32.28 5.10 -29.29
N VAL A 283 -32.69 5.91 -28.33
CA VAL A 283 -31.88 6.83 -27.53
C VAL A 283 -30.94 6.11 -26.56
N SER A 284 -29.78 6.73 -26.40
CA SER A 284 -28.62 6.37 -25.58
C SER A 284 -28.91 6.18 -24.09
N ILE A 285 -28.36 5.11 -23.52
CA ILE A 285 -27.88 5.09 -22.13
C ILE A 285 -26.35 5.14 -22.23
N PRO A 286 -25.64 6.20 -21.79
CA PRO A 286 -24.20 6.25 -21.91
C PRO A 286 -23.54 5.20 -21.01
N ALA A 287 -22.91 4.22 -21.64
CA ALA A 287 -21.98 3.30 -21.01
C ALA A 287 -20.81 4.08 -20.39
N ALA A 288 -20.39 3.64 -19.21
CA ALA A 288 -19.32 4.25 -18.43
C ALA A 288 -18.00 4.38 -19.22
N PHE A 289 -17.34 5.51 -19.00
CA PHE A 289 -16.12 5.99 -19.66
C PHE A 289 -14.97 4.94 -19.77
N PRO A 290 -14.61 4.46 -20.96
CA PRO A 290 -13.52 3.49 -21.12
C PRO A 290 -12.10 4.08 -21.00
N HIS A 291 -11.95 5.40 -21.08
CA HIS A 291 -10.63 6.06 -21.22
C HIS A 291 -10.06 6.67 -19.94
N ILE A 292 -10.83 6.71 -18.84
CA ILE A 292 -10.39 7.19 -17.51
C ILE A 292 -10.61 6.07 -16.49
N ARG A 293 -9.52 5.45 -16.02
CA ARG A 293 -9.51 4.56 -14.85
C ARG A 293 -8.60 5.20 -13.82
N PRO A 294 -9.08 5.62 -12.62
CA PRO A 294 -10.07 4.95 -11.77
C PRO A 294 -11.41 5.71 -11.64
N LEU A 295 -12.50 4.98 -11.34
CA LEU A 295 -13.88 5.48 -11.15
C LEU A 295 -14.00 6.68 -10.18
N ALA A 296 -13.07 6.84 -9.24
CA ALA A 296 -13.02 7.98 -8.33
C ALA A 296 -12.71 9.31 -9.05
N ALA A 297 -12.00 9.25 -10.18
CA ALA A 297 -11.61 10.39 -10.99
C ALA A 297 -12.64 10.76 -12.07
N ALA A 298 -13.42 9.78 -12.55
CA ALA A 298 -14.46 9.99 -13.56
C ALA A 298 -15.50 11.04 -13.11
N LYS A 299 -15.75 11.17 -11.80
CA LYS A 299 -16.62 12.19 -11.20
C LYS A 299 -16.12 13.64 -11.34
N TYR A 300 -14.88 13.85 -11.77
CA TYR A 300 -14.31 15.17 -12.03
C TYR A 300 -14.45 15.62 -13.48
N PHE A 301 -14.90 14.73 -14.37
CA PHE A 301 -15.07 15.01 -15.79
C PHE A 301 -16.56 14.76 -16.13
N ASP A 302 -17.41 15.78 -15.94
CA ASP A 302 -18.82 15.74 -16.34
C ASP A 302 -18.95 16.13 -17.81
N GLU A 303 -19.61 15.28 -18.62
CA GLU A 303 -20.26 15.47 -19.95
C GLU A 303 -19.70 16.49 -20.98
N CYS A 304 -18.52 17.07 -20.81
CA CYS A 304 -17.97 18.11 -21.67
C CYS A 304 -16.60 17.70 -22.23
N SER A 305 -16.60 17.45 -23.54
CA SER A 305 -15.45 17.42 -24.45
C SER A 305 -14.58 16.16 -24.44
N ALA A 306 -14.93 15.24 -25.35
CA ALA A 306 -14.03 14.37 -26.12
C ALA A 306 -12.61 14.20 -25.53
N LEU A 307 -12.48 13.25 -24.60
CA LEU A 307 -11.18 12.67 -24.24
C LEU A 307 -10.56 12.12 -25.53
N GLY A 308 -9.36 12.57 -25.85
CA GLY A 308 -8.70 12.22 -27.10
C GLY A 308 -8.13 10.81 -27.13
N ALA A 309 -7.31 10.51 -28.13
CA ALA A 309 -6.79 9.17 -28.40
C ALA A 309 -5.94 8.56 -27.26
N TRP A 310 -5.42 9.40 -26.35
CA TRP A 310 -4.59 8.95 -25.22
C TRP A 310 -5.44 8.66 -23.99
N SER A 311 -5.35 7.44 -23.47
CA SER A 311 -5.99 7.09 -22.19
C SER A 311 -5.23 7.70 -21.02
N ILE A 312 -5.97 8.26 -20.06
CA ILE A 312 -5.40 8.93 -18.89
C ILE A 312 -5.66 8.10 -17.64
N ILE A 313 -4.57 7.75 -16.94
CA ILE A 313 -4.61 7.12 -15.62
C ILE A 313 -4.21 8.15 -14.58
N ILE A 314 -5.08 8.38 -13.59
CA ILE A 314 -4.87 9.37 -12.55
C ILE A 314 -4.54 8.64 -11.25
N SER A 315 -3.34 8.89 -10.70
CA SER A 315 -2.94 8.32 -9.41
C SER A 315 -3.84 8.81 -8.26
N GLY A 316 -3.94 8.04 -7.17
CA GLY A 316 -4.76 8.42 -6.02
C GLY A 316 -4.41 9.78 -5.41
N ARG A 317 -3.14 10.20 -5.51
CA ARG A 317 -2.71 11.55 -5.08
C ARG A 317 -3.24 12.64 -6.01
N ALA A 318 -3.13 12.45 -7.31
CA ALA A 318 -3.70 13.36 -8.29
C ALA A 318 -5.23 13.48 -8.11
N VAL A 319 -5.93 12.39 -7.79
CA VAL A 319 -7.36 12.43 -7.41
C VAL A 319 -7.61 13.33 -6.19
N ASN A 320 -6.76 13.23 -5.15
CA ASN A 320 -6.87 14.10 -3.98
C ASN A 320 -6.56 15.58 -4.31
N ASN A 321 -5.60 15.86 -5.19
CA ASN A 321 -5.33 17.23 -5.64
C ASN A 321 -6.55 17.81 -6.38
N LEU A 322 -7.11 17.06 -7.33
CA LEU A 322 -8.32 17.47 -8.07
C LEU A 322 -9.51 17.70 -7.13
N ARG A 323 -9.69 16.85 -6.11
CA ARG A 323 -10.70 17.03 -5.05
C ARG A 323 -10.55 18.34 -4.30
N GLN A 324 -9.33 18.64 -3.86
CA GLN A 324 -9.05 19.85 -3.09
C GLN A 324 -9.25 21.10 -3.95
N MET A 325 -8.79 21.07 -5.20
CA MET A 325 -8.91 22.18 -6.13
C MET A 325 -10.36 22.46 -6.50
N ARG A 326 -11.18 21.43 -6.75
CA ARG A 326 -12.63 21.58 -6.98
C ARG A 326 -13.37 22.22 -5.81
N LYS A 327 -12.95 21.95 -4.57
CA LYS A 327 -13.55 22.54 -3.36
C LYS A 327 -13.06 23.96 -3.06
N GLY A 328 -11.85 24.30 -3.49
CA GLY A 328 -11.22 25.59 -3.18
C GLY A 328 -11.36 26.62 -4.29
N ASP A 329 -10.73 26.36 -5.45
CA ASP A 329 -10.61 27.31 -6.55
C ASP A 329 -11.09 26.64 -7.86
N SER A 330 -12.35 26.92 -8.20
CA SER A 330 -13.02 26.37 -9.38
C SER A 330 -12.37 26.81 -10.69
N HIS A 331 -11.79 28.02 -10.73
CA HIS A 331 -11.12 28.54 -11.92
C HIS A 331 -9.80 27.78 -12.17
N VAL A 332 -9.02 27.55 -11.11
CA VAL A 332 -7.80 26.75 -11.20
C VAL A 332 -8.11 25.29 -11.55
N PHE A 333 -9.18 24.73 -10.98
CA PHE A 333 -9.65 23.39 -11.35
C PHE A 333 -9.97 23.30 -12.84
N GLY A 334 -10.72 24.25 -13.41
CA GLY A 334 -11.03 24.27 -14.85
C GLY A 334 -9.79 24.41 -15.75
N MET A 335 -8.76 25.15 -15.31
CA MET A 335 -7.48 25.21 -16.05
C MET A 335 -6.74 23.87 -16.06
N VAL A 336 -6.75 23.14 -14.94
CA VAL A 336 -6.14 21.81 -14.85
C VAL A 336 -6.91 20.81 -15.70
N GLU A 337 -8.24 20.81 -15.60
CA GLU A 337 -9.11 19.94 -16.40
C GLU A 337 -8.86 20.16 -17.90
N LYS A 338 -8.87 21.42 -18.37
CA LYS A 338 -8.53 21.76 -19.74
C LYS A 338 -7.16 21.22 -20.15
N LYS A 339 -6.15 21.33 -19.29
CA LYS A 339 -4.80 20.83 -19.58
C LYS A 339 -4.76 19.30 -19.66
N ILE A 340 -5.50 18.59 -18.82
CA ILE A 340 -5.66 17.13 -18.89
C ILE A 340 -6.34 16.73 -20.20
N THR A 341 -7.36 17.47 -20.64
CA THR A 341 -8.02 17.25 -21.93
C THR A 341 -7.06 17.46 -23.10
N GLU A 342 -6.25 18.53 -23.09
CA GLU A 342 -5.19 18.75 -24.11
C GLU A 342 -4.20 17.57 -24.17
N LEU A 343 -3.78 17.04 -23.02
CA LEU A 343 -2.92 15.87 -22.95
C LEU A 343 -3.60 14.62 -23.51
N SER A 344 -4.89 14.41 -23.23
CA SER A 344 -5.66 13.28 -23.78
C SER A 344 -5.74 13.32 -25.32
N GLN A 345 -5.71 14.51 -25.90
CA GLN A 345 -5.71 14.73 -27.35
C GLN A 345 -4.32 14.58 -27.99
N GLY A 346 -3.29 14.33 -27.20
CA GLY A 346 -1.91 14.21 -27.69
C GLY A 346 -1.26 15.56 -27.98
N PHE A 347 -1.75 16.65 -27.38
CA PHE A 347 -1.19 17.98 -27.61
C PHE A 347 0.09 18.22 -26.77
N PHE A 348 1.20 17.67 -27.25
CA PHE A 348 2.52 17.74 -26.63
C PHE A 348 3.33 18.95 -27.15
N SER A 349 2.99 20.14 -26.65
CA SER A 349 3.79 21.36 -26.90
C SER A 349 4.98 21.48 -25.94
N GLU A 350 5.92 22.37 -26.22
CA GLU A 350 7.09 22.65 -25.34
C GLU A 350 6.68 23.02 -23.90
N SER A 351 5.52 23.67 -23.74
CA SER A 351 4.95 23.97 -22.41
C SER A 351 4.22 22.79 -21.75
N ASN A 352 3.78 21.82 -22.54
CA ASN A 352 2.99 20.67 -22.06
C ASN A 352 3.86 19.40 -21.87
N GLN A 353 5.05 19.35 -22.46
CA GLN A 353 5.95 18.20 -22.40
C GLN A 353 7.38 18.65 -22.10
N LYS A 354 7.58 19.32 -20.97
CA LYS A 354 8.93 19.62 -20.49
C LYS A 354 9.47 18.43 -19.70
N ARG A 355 10.56 17.81 -20.16
CA ARG A 355 11.21 16.74 -19.41
C ARG A 355 11.74 17.28 -18.09
N LEU A 356 11.41 16.61 -16.99
CA LEU A 356 11.98 16.92 -15.69
C LEU A 356 13.38 16.30 -15.62
N VAL A 357 14.37 17.14 -15.31
CA VAL A 357 15.79 16.78 -15.24
C VAL A 357 16.21 16.67 -13.77
N GLY A 358 16.97 15.65 -13.39
CA GLY A 358 17.45 15.45 -12.01
C GLY A 358 17.17 14.09 -11.38
N LEU A 359 16.52 13.19 -12.13
CA LEU A 359 16.37 11.77 -11.79
C LEU A 359 17.18 10.93 -12.78
N ASP A 360 18.02 10.02 -12.27
CA ASP A 360 18.55 8.88 -13.05
C ASP A 360 17.45 7.81 -13.26
N THR A 361 16.24 8.24 -13.63
CA THR A 361 15.15 7.34 -13.97
C THR A 361 15.27 6.92 -15.42
N GLU A 362 15.27 5.62 -15.64
CA GLU A 362 15.40 5.01 -16.97
C GLU A 362 14.22 5.37 -17.89
N VAL A 363 13.06 5.75 -17.34
CA VAL A 363 11.90 6.24 -18.10
C VAL A 363 11.68 7.75 -17.86
N PRO A 364 11.49 8.57 -18.92
CA PRO A 364 11.29 10.02 -18.78
C PRO A 364 9.98 10.40 -18.08
N ILE A 365 10.06 11.41 -17.21
CA ILE A 365 8.91 12.05 -16.56
C ILE A 365 8.79 13.48 -17.09
N TYR A 366 7.56 13.91 -17.33
CA TYR A 366 7.23 15.18 -17.96
C TYR A 366 6.43 16.09 -17.03
N GLU A 367 6.58 17.38 -17.25
CA GLU A 367 5.86 18.48 -16.63
C GLU A 367 5.02 19.19 -17.70
N ALA A 368 3.71 19.32 -17.45
CA ALA A 368 2.83 20.19 -18.21
C ALA A 368 2.51 21.46 -17.43
N LYS A 369 2.72 22.61 -18.06
CA LYS A 369 2.42 23.92 -17.49
C LYS A 369 0.93 24.22 -17.57
N VAL A 370 0.30 24.38 -16.41
CA VAL A 370 -1.10 24.82 -16.29
C VAL A 370 -1.17 26.34 -16.16
N SER A 371 -0.41 26.91 -15.22
CA SER A 371 -0.38 28.35 -14.95
C SER A 371 1.06 28.85 -14.72
N ARG A 372 1.27 30.04 -14.13
CA ARG A 372 2.62 30.52 -13.77
C ARG A 372 3.28 29.58 -12.76
N ASP A 373 2.54 29.12 -11.75
CA ASP A 373 3.06 28.33 -10.64
C ASP A 373 2.59 26.86 -10.65
N ILE A 374 1.47 26.54 -11.30
CA ILE A 374 0.87 25.19 -11.25
C ILE A 374 1.32 24.33 -12.42
N ARG A 375 1.63 23.07 -12.13
CA ARG A 375 2.16 22.05 -13.04
C ARG A 375 1.50 20.70 -12.84
N ILE A 376 1.29 19.97 -13.92
CA ILE A 376 0.89 18.56 -13.90
C ILE A 376 2.15 17.73 -14.13
N VAL A 377 2.40 16.77 -13.26
CA VAL A 377 3.51 15.82 -13.42
C VAL A 377 2.95 14.50 -13.93
N TYR A 378 3.45 14.04 -15.07
CA TYR A 378 2.96 12.85 -15.74
C TYR A 378 4.08 12.07 -16.44
N GLN A 379 3.76 10.86 -16.85
CA GLN A 379 4.62 9.99 -17.62
C GLN A 379 3.80 9.32 -18.73
N ILE A 380 4.47 9.03 -19.84
CA ILE A 380 3.93 8.11 -20.86
C ILE A 380 4.29 6.69 -20.41
N ASP A 381 3.27 5.91 -20.10
CA ASP A 381 3.39 4.55 -19.58
C ASP A 381 2.74 3.57 -20.58
N LEU A 382 3.03 2.28 -20.43
CA LEU A 382 2.38 1.21 -21.19
C LEU A 382 1.37 0.51 -20.29
N ASP A 383 0.11 0.51 -20.74
CA ASP A 383 -0.93 -0.33 -20.21
C ASP A 383 -1.06 -1.54 -21.13
N THR A 384 -0.85 -2.72 -20.57
CA THR A 384 -1.14 -3.98 -21.27
C THR A 384 -2.65 -4.14 -21.23
N ASP A 385 -3.32 -3.80 -22.33
CA ASP A 385 -4.75 -4.07 -22.45
C ASP A 385 -4.93 -5.59 -22.46
N VAL A 386 -5.51 -6.07 -21.36
CA VAL A 386 -5.67 -7.48 -21.02
C VAL A 386 -6.51 -8.20 -22.09
N ASP A 387 -7.42 -7.46 -22.74
CA ASP A 387 -8.34 -8.01 -23.74
C ASP A 387 -7.72 -8.08 -25.15
N ALA A 388 -6.78 -7.19 -25.48
CA ALA A 388 -6.28 -7.05 -26.85
C ALA A 388 -4.86 -7.63 -27.09
N LYS A 389 -4.10 -7.94 -26.03
CA LYS A 389 -2.64 -8.26 -26.12
C LYS A 389 -1.82 -7.17 -26.85
N ILE A 390 -2.35 -5.95 -26.89
CA ILE A 390 -1.69 -4.80 -27.49
C ILE A 390 -1.28 -3.88 -26.34
N ASP A 391 0.02 -3.57 -26.27
CA ASP A 391 0.52 -2.53 -25.37
C ASP A 391 -0.05 -1.19 -25.83
N LYS A 392 -0.93 -0.60 -25.03
CA LYS A 392 -1.48 0.73 -25.29
C LYS A 392 -0.67 1.76 -24.52
N GLN A 393 -0.21 2.79 -25.22
CA GLN A 393 0.41 3.93 -24.58
C GLN A 393 -0.66 4.74 -23.83
N ILE A 394 -0.37 5.05 -22.58
CA ILE A 394 -1.23 5.78 -21.67
C ILE A 394 -0.48 6.95 -21.06
N ILE A 395 -1.23 7.94 -20.59
CA ILE A 395 -0.70 9.08 -19.83
C ILE A 395 -1.02 8.82 -18.36
N ARG A 396 0.01 8.54 -17.56
CA ARG A 396 -0.12 8.40 -16.11
C ARG A 396 0.17 9.72 -15.42
N ILE A 397 -0.81 10.29 -14.74
CA ILE A 397 -0.70 11.53 -13.98
C ILE A 397 -0.39 11.23 -12.51
N TYR A 398 0.76 11.71 -12.02
CA TYR A 398 1.22 11.54 -10.64
C TYR A 398 0.65 12.59 -9.69
N GLY A 399 0.36 13.79 -10.17
CA GLY A 399 -0.18 14.85 -9.33
C GLY A 399 -0.14 16.23 -9.97
N VAL A 400 -0.75 17.17 -9.26
CA VAL A 400 -0.74 18.60 -9.59
C VAL A 400 0.04 19.32 -8.49
N TYR A 401 1.08 20.05 -8.89
CA TYR A 401 2.06 20.63 -7.97
C TYR A 401 2.31 22.09 -8.31
N THR A 402 2.69 22.88 -7.29
CA THR A 402 3.29 24.20 -7.51
C THR A 402 4.77 24.07 -7.86
N HIS A 403 5.39 25.10 -8.44
CA HIS A 403 6.80 25.05 -8.79
C HIS A 403 7.69 24.81 -7.56
N ALA A 404 7.30 25.38 -6.42
CA ALA A 404 7.98 25.17 -5.14
C ALA A 404 7.80 23.75 -4.56
N GLN A 405 6.78 23.00 -5.00
CA GLN A 405 6.54 21.61 -4.56
C GLN A 405 7.29 20.58 -5.43
N LEU A 406 7.81 20.99 -6.59
CA LEU A 406 8.63 20.17 -7.49
C LEU A 406 10.08 20.05 -6.99
N ASP A 407 10.24 19.75 -5.69
CA ASP A 407 11.52 19.64 -4.99
C ASP A 407 11.95 18.18 -4.75
N SER A 408 13.12 17.96 -4.15
CA SER A 408 13.69 16.63 -3.84
C SER A 408 12.74 15.64 -3.15
N ARG A 409 11.77 16.13 -2.38
CA ARG A 409 10.75 15.34 -1.69
C ARG A 409 9.72 14.72 -2.64
N LEU A 410 9.41 15.35 -3.77
CA LEU A 410 8.61 14.75 -4.84
C LEU A 410 9.36 13.55 -5.44
N TRP A 411 10.68 13.68 -5.60
CA TRP A 411 11.53 12.66 -6.20
C TRP A 411 11.67 11.40 -5.36
N ALA A 412 11.76 11.51 -4.04
CA ALA A 412 11.73 10.34 -3.14
C ALA A 412 10.41 9.54 -3.25
N LEU A 413 9.31 10.22 -3.55
CA LEU A 413 8.00 9.60 -3.71
C LEU A 413 7.85 8.94 -5.08
N ILE A 414 8.27 9.64 -6.14
CA ILE A 414 8.29 9.08 -7.49
C ILE A 414 9.24 7.89 -7.56
N SER A 415 10.44 7.98 -6.97
CA SER A 415 11.38 6.84 -6.93
C SER A 415 10.75 5.63 -6.25
N HIS A 416 10.01 5.79 -5.15
CA HIS A 416 9.31 4.68 -4.50
C HIS A 416 8.31 3.97 -5.43
N TYR A 417 7.65 4.69 -6.35
CA TYR A 417 6.79 4.08 -7.37
C TYR A 417 7.58 3.36 -8.46
N HIS A 418 8.81 3.78 -8.75
CA HIS A 418 9.67 3.25 -9.80
C HIS A 418 10.67 2.17 -9.36
N ILE A 419 10.95 2.03 -8.05
CA ILE A 419 12.04 1.19 -7.51
C ILE A 419 11.80 -0.33 -7.66
N GLY A 420 10.60 -0.77 -8.06
CA GLY A 420 10.24 -2.18 -7.91
C GLY A 420 10.02 -3.05 -9.16
N LEU A 421 9.52 -2.55 -10.30
CA LEU A 421 8.55 -3.39 -11.00
C LEU A 421 8.65 -3.64 -12.50
N ARG A 422 9.59 -3.07 -13.27
CA ARG A 422 9.56 -3.31 -14.74
C ARG A 422 10.92 -3.64 -15.35
N GLY A 423 10.97 -4.84 -15.94
CA GLY A 423 12.17 -5.46 -16.50
C GLY A 423 12.74 -4.73 -17.71
N LYS A 424 13.86 -5.25 -18.25
CA LYS A 424 14.59 -4.67 -19.40
C LYS A 424 13.71 -4.44 -20.64
N GLU A 425 12.68 -5.27 -20.82
CA GLU A 425 11.81 -5.21 -22.00
C GLU A 425 10.88 -3.99 -21.99
N TYR A 426 10.29 -3.65 -20.86
CA TYR A 426 9.46 -2.44 -20.70
C TYR A 426 10.26 -1.16 -20.98
N ARG A 427 11.57 -1.17 -20.75
CA ARG A 427 12.44 -0.02 -20.99
C ARG A 427 12.81 0.17 -22.45
N ARG A 428 12.75 -0.90 -23.25
CA ARG A 428 13.08 -0.84 -24.69
C ARG A 428 11.88 -0.38 -25.51
N ARG A 429 10.66 -0.67 -25.04
CA ARG A 429 9.39 -0.27 -25.64
C ARG A 429 9.06 1.16 -25.21
#